data_AF-A0AAV8XN14-F1
#
_entry.id   AF-A0AAV8XN14-F1
#
_cell.length_a   1.000
_cell.length_b   1.000
_cell.length_c   1.000
_cell.angle_alpha   90.00
_cell.angle_beta   90.00
_cell.angle_gamma   90.00
#
_symmetry.space_group_name_H-M   'P 1'
#
loop_
_entity.id
_entity.type
_entity.pdbx_description
1 polymer ?
#
loop_
_entity_poly.entity_id
_entity_poly.type
_entity_poly.pdbx_seq_one_letter_code
_entity_poly.pdbx_strand_id
1 'polypeptide(L)'
;MQLVSSCNETAWSHNATLILIDLYKRYRNKVGTFEIRNLKKQWEVIASEVNSILNNNFTPAQVENQWRVLERYYKKVIDNNNKTGRSQKLFTYEKEMDEIYEKKRNMHPELLLDSNIVQIPKSTENSTLGNKSFKEQGEFSLTNK
;
A
#
# COMPACT_ATOMS: atom_id res chain seq x y z
N MET A 1 27.71 -22.11 11.70
CA MET A 1 27.32 -20.71 11.95
C MET A 1 27.25 -20.03 10.58
N GLN A 2 26.04 -19.89 10.01
CA GLN A 2 25.92 -19.35 8.66
C GLN A 2 26.00 -17.82 8.69
N LEU A 3 26.95 -17.30 7.90
CA LEU A 3 27.20 -15.91 7.62
C LEU A 3 25.92 -15.23 7.14
N VAL A 4 25.43 -14.27 7.93
CA VAL A 4 24.36 -13.38 7.51
C VAL A 4 24.83 -12.59 6.30
N SER A 5 24.13 -12.77 5.19
CA SER A 5 24.44 -12.24 3.89
C SER A 5 24.56 -10.71 3.92
N SER A 6 25.74 -10.25 3.49
CA SER A 6 26.13 -8.91 3.06
C SER A 6 24.96 -7.93 2.90
N CYS A 7 24.79 -7.04 3.88
CA CYS A 7 24.20 -5.73 3.60
C CYS A 7 25.35 -4.85 3.12
N ASN A 8 25.31 -4.57 1.81
CA ASN A 8 26.17 -3.64 1.09
C ASN A 8 26.70 -2.54 2.00
N GLU A 9 28.01 -2.35 2.02
CA GLU A 9 28.70 -1.25 2.71
C GLU A 9 28.14 0.09 2.18
N THR A 10 27.05 0.57 2.79
CA THR A 10 26.40 1.79 2.34
C THR A 10 27.24 2.95 2.82
N ALA A 11 27.51 3.92 1.94
CA ALA A 11 28.17 5.19 2.27
C ALA A 11 27.45 6.03 3.36
N TRP A 12 26.40 5.49 3.96
CA TRP A 12 25.54 6.08 4.96
C TRP A 12 25.89 5.55 6.33
N SER A 13 26.33 6.45 7.21
CA SER A 13 26.50 6.13 8.62
C SER A 13 25.14 5.88 9.30
N HIS A 14 25.19 5.26 10.48
CA HIS A 14 24.01 5.05 11.31
C HIS A 14 23.28 6.36 11.61
N ASN A 15 24.03 7.39 12.02
CA ASN A 15 23.49 8.72 12.29
C ASN A 15 22.85 9.35 11.03
N ALA A 16 23.51 9.23 9.87
CA ALA A 16 22.97 9.75 8.62
C ALA A 16 21.65 9.08 8.24
N THR A 17 21.54 7.77 8.51
CA THR A 17 20.31 7.00 8.27
C THR A 17 19.18 7.42 9.22
N LEU A 18 19.46 7.64 10.50
CA LEU A 18 18.46 8.12 11.46
C LEU A 18 17.93 9.51 11.08
N ILE A 19 18.83 10.43 10.70
CA ILE A 19 18.45 11.77 10.24
C ILE A 19 17.56 11.68 9.00
N LEU A 20 17.90 10.82 8.04
CA LEU A 20 17.07 10.60 6.86
C LEU A 20 15.66 10.11 7.22
N ILE A 21 15.55 9.18 8.18
CA ILE A 21 14.26 8.65 8.63
C ILE A 21 13.41 9.75 9.28
N ASP A 22 13.99 10.57 10.16
CA ASP A 22 13.28 11.68 10.82
C ASP A 22 12.79 12.73 9.80
N LEU A 23 13.68 13.15 8.88
CA LEU A 23 13.34 14.12 7.85
C LEU A 23 12.25 13.59 6.92
N TYR A 24 12.33 12.32 6.52
CA TYR A 24 11.28 11.71 5.71
C TYR A 24 9.93 11.70 6.46
N LYS A 25 9.92 11.32 7.75
CA LYS A 25 8.72 11.34 8.59
C LYS A 25 8.09 12.73 8.66
N ARG A 26 8.90 13.78 8.74
CA ARG A 26 8.46 15.19 8.76
C ARG A 26 7.85 15.64 7.44
N TYR A 27 8.47 15.29 6.31
CA TYR A 27 8.10 15.83 5.00
C TYR A 27 7.10 15.01 4.21
N ARG A 28 6.98 13.70 4.46
CA ARG A 28 6.05 12.82 3.71
C ARG A 28 4.60 13.27 3.76
N ASN A 29 4.15 13.85 4.87
CA ASN A 29 2.77 14.30 5.06
C ASN A 29 2.53 15.70 4.47
N LYS A 30 3.60 16.39 4.06
CA LYS A 30 3.53 17.72 3.44
C LYS A 30 3.54 17.65 1.91
N VAL A 31 3.75 16.49 1.32
CA VAL A 31 3.69 16.32 -0.14
C VAL A 31 2.28 16.64 -0.63
N GLY A 32 2.16 17.53 -1.61
CA GLY A 32 0.90 18.07 -2.12
C GLY A 32 0.47 19.39 -1.48
N THR A 33 1.18 19.86 -0.44
CA THR A 33 0.97 21.21 0.12
C THR A 33 1.72 22.27 -0.70
N PHE A 34 1.47 23.55 -0.41
CA PHE A 34 2.21 24.66 -1.00
C PHE A 34 3.73 24.58 -0.74
N GLU A 35 4.14 24.04 0.42
CA GLU A 35 5.55 23.88 0.80
C GLU A 35 6.25 22.79 -0.05
N ILE A 36 5.60 21.64 -0.23
CA ILE A 36 6.16 20.51 -1.00
C ILE A 36 5.18 20.11 -2.09
N ARG A 37 5.38 20.70 -3.27
CA ARG A 37 4.46 20.53 -4.40
C ARG A 37 4.42 19.12 -4.97
N ASN A 38 5.54 18.40 -4.94
CA ASN A 38 5.66 17.04 -5.47
C ASN A 38 6.77 16.24 -4.77
N LEU A 39 6.85 14.94 -5.06
CA LEU A 39 7.86 14.04 -4.50
C LEU A 39 9.30 14.45 -4.85
N LYS A 40 9.53 14.96 -6.08
CA LYS A 40 10.85 15.46 -6.46
C LYS A 40 11.32 16.57 -5.52
N LYS A 41 10.45 17.53 -5.23
CA LYS A 41 10.74 18.63 -4.31
C LYS A 41 10.98 18.14 -2.89
N GLN A 42 10.27 17.11 -2.46
CA GLN A 42 10.50 16.48 -1.16
C GLN A 42 11.95 16.01 -1.02
N TRP A 43 12.46 15.28 -2.01
CA TRP A 43 13.83 14.75 -1.98
C TRP A 43 14.89 15.86 -2.08
N GLU A 44 14.61 16.93 -2.82
CA GLU A 44 15.48 18.12 -2.85
C GLU A 44 15.60 18.77 -1.46
N VAL A 45 14.48 18.95 -0.76
CA VAL A 45 14.46 19.53 0.59
C VAL A 45 15.18 18.63 1.58
N ILE A 46 14.88 17.32 1.58
CA ILE A 46 15.53 16.35 2.47
C ILE A 46 17.05 16.33 2.22
N ALA A 47 17.49 16.29 0.96
CA ALA A 47 18.91 16.28 0.64
C ALA A 47 19.62 17.56 1.13
N SER A 48 18.99 18.72 0.95
CA SER A 48 19.52 19.98 1.47
C SER A 48 19.70 19.95 2.98
N GLU A 49 18.73 19.43 3.73
CA GLU A 49 18.81 19.35 5.19
C GLU A 49 19.81 18.31 5.68
N VAL A 50 19.82 17.11 5.09
CA VAL A 50 20.82 16.08 5.41
C VAL A 50 22.24 16.61 5.21
N ASN A 51 22.48 17.30 4.10
CA ASN A 51 23.78 17.89 3.79
C ASN A 51 24.17 19.00 4.77
N SER A 52 23.21 19.85 5.15
CA SER A 52 23.41 20.90 6.15
C SER A 52 23.76 20.33 7.54
N ILE A 53 23.09 19.26 7.96
CA ILE A 53 23.31 18.64 9.27
C ILE A 53 24.62 17.85 9.32
N LEU A 54 24.95 17.13 8.24
CA LEU A 54 26.09 16.21 8.20
C LEU A 54 27.37 16.81 7.59
N ASN A 55 27.30 18.03 7.04
CA ASN A 55 28.36 18.64 6.24
C ASN A 55 28.80 17.74 5.06
N ASN A 56 27.84 17.13 4.38
CA ASN A 56 28.03 16.23 3.23
C ASN A 56 27.42 16.82 1.95
N ASN A 57 27.66 16.17 0.80
CA ASN A 57 27.16 16.61 -0.51
C ASN A 57 26.37 15.51 -1.23
N PHE A 58 25.35 14.95 -0.57
CA PHE A 58 24.46 13.98 -1.19
C PHE A 58 23.52 14.65 -2.21
N THR A 59 23.37 14.02 -3.37
CA THR A 59 22.36 14.40 -4.36
C THR A 59 20.97 13.92 -3.93
N PRO A 60 19.88 14.59 -4.35
CA PRO A 60 18.52 14.14 -4.08
C PRO A 60 18.26 12.69 -4.50
N ALA A 61 18.83 12.25 -5.62
CA ALA A 61 18.71 10.88 -6.11
C ALA A 61 19.41 9.86 -5.20
N GLN A 62 20.57 10.19 -4.63
CA GLN A 62 21.26 9.32 -3.67
C GLN A 62 20.44 9.17 -2.39
N VAL A 63 19.85 10.26 -1.91
CA VAL A 63 18.99 10.26 -0.72
C VAL A 63 17.71 9.43 -0.97
N GLU A 64 17.07 9.62 -2.11
CA GLU A 64 15.89 8.83 -2.50
C GLU A 64 16.23 7.34 -2.62
N ASN A 65 17.35 7.00 -3.26
CA ASN A 65 17.78 5.62 -3.40
C ASN A 65 18.05 4.97 -2.05
N GLN A 66 18.72 5.69 -1.14
CA GLN A 66 18.95 5.21 0.23
C GLN A 66 17.63 4.93 0.95
N TRP A 67 16.66 5.85 0.85
CA TRP A 67 15.34 5.64 1.42
C TRP A 67 14.65 4.39 0.84
N ARG A 68 14.68 4.21 -0.49
CA ARG A 68 14.09 3.03 -1.15
C ARG A 68 14.74 1.73 -0.70
N VAL A 69 16.06 1.71 -0.47
CA VAL A 69 16.77 0.54 0.05
C VAL A 69 16.30 0.21 1.46
N LEU A 70 16.23 1.22 2.34
CA LEU A 70 15.75 1.06 3.72
C LEU A 70 14.31 0.53 3.75
N GLU A 71 13.43 1.12 2.94
CA GLU A 71 12.03 0.69 2.85
C GLU A 71 11.89 -0.75 2.36
N ARG A 72 12.65 -1.16 1.34
CA ARG A 72 12.63 -2.55 0.84
C ARG A 72 13.11 -3.53 1.90
N TYR A 73 14.18 -3.19 2.63
CA TYR A 73 14.72 -4.04 3.68
C TYR A 73 13.73 -4.19 4.83
N TYR A 74 13.15 -3.09 5.28
CA TYR A 74 12.10 -3.09 6.31
C TYR A 74 10.92 -3.99 5.93
N LYS A 75 10.35 -3.81 4.73
CA LYS A 75 9.24 -4.66 4.24
C LYS A 75 9.62 -6.13 4.16
N LYS A 76 10.85 -6.45 3.73
CA LYS A 76 11.36 -7.81 3.68
C LYS A 76 11.48 -8.44 5.07
N VAL A 77 11.88 -7.67 6.09
CA VAL A 77 11.96 -8.15 7.48
C VAL A 77 10.56 -8.43 8.03
N ILE A 78 9.62 -7.49 7.88
CA ILE A 78 8.24 -7.67 8.33
C ILE A 78 7.57 -8.86 7.65
N ASP A 79 7.73 -9.02 6.33
CA ASP A 79 7.18 -10.17 5.59
C ASP A 79 7.75 -11.52 6.08
N ASN A 80 9.05 -11.59 6.35
CA ASN A 80 9.67 -12.80 6.90
C ASN A 80 9.15 -13.13 8.31
N ASN A 81 9.01 -12.10 9.16
CA ASN A 81 8.53 -12.26 10.53
C ASN A 81 7.05 -12.69 10.56
N ASN A 82 6.23 -12.21 9.62
CA ASN A 82 4.83 -12.59 9.49
C ASN A 82 4.62 -14.01 8.91
N LYS A 83 5.48 -14.46 7.99
CA LYS A 83 5.36 -15.78 7.33
C LYS A 83 5.89 -16.93 8.19
N THR A 84 6.98 -16.68 8.92
CA THR A 84 7.74 -17.73 9.60
C THR A 84 8.12 -17.27 11.00
N GLY A 85 7.37 -17.70 12.01
CA GLY A 85 7.70 -17.46 13.42
C GLY A 85 8.98 -18.17 13.91
N ARG A 86 9.68 -18.89 13.04
CA ARG A 86 10.84 -19.74 13.38
C ARG A 86 12.17 -19.00 13.36
N SER A 87 12.24 -17.77 12.84
CA SER A 87 13.44 -16.94 12.87
C SER A 87 13.07 -15.46 12.76
N GLN A 88 12.66 -14.84 13.87
CA GLN A 88 12.45 -13.40 13.92
C GLN A 88 13.74 -12.68 13.53
N LYS A 89 13.68 -11.86 12.48
CA LYS A 89 14.77 -10.97 12.09
C LYS A 89 14.54 -9.62 12.75
N LEU A 90 15.58 -9.12 13.41
CA LEU A 90 15.61 -7.77 13.96
C LEU A 90 16.09 -6.81 12.88
N PHE A 91 15.45 -5.64 12.79
CA PHE A 91 15.92 -4.54 11.96
C PHE A 91 16.32 -3.36 12.83
N THR A 92 17.52 -2.82 12.60
CA THR A 92 18.12 -1.76 13.42
C THR A 92 17.23 -0.51 13.55
N TYR A 93 16.46 -0.20 12.51
CA TYR A 93 15.58 0.97 12.46
C TYR A 93 14.08 0.59 12.46
N GLU A 94 13.76 -0.58 13.04
CA GLU A 94 12.39 -1.12 13.06
C GLU A 94 11.44 -0.15 13.74
N LYS A 95 11.79 0.35 14.92
CA LYS A 95 10.95 1.27 15.68
C LYS A 95 10.64 2.56 14.91
N GLU A 96 11.66 3.20 14.35
CA GLU A 96 11.53 4.46 13.63
C GLU A 96 10.74 4.28 12.33
N MET A 97 10.90 3.14 11.66
CA MET A 97 10.08 2.79 10.50
C MET A 97 8.65 2.44 10.88
N ASP A 98 8.43 1.68 11.94
CA ASP A 98 7.09 1.33 12.43
C ASP A 98 6.28 2.60 12.72
N GLU A 99 6.86 3.62 13.35
CA GLU A 99 6.17 4.91 13.56
C GLU A 99 5.67 5.57 12.25
N ILE A 100 6.34 5.30 11.12
CA ILE A 100 5.96 5.82 9.79
C ILE A 100 4.83 4.98 9.18
N TYR A 101 4.85 3.65 9.37
CA TYR A 101 3.95 2.69 8.73
C TYR A 101 2.74 2.25 9.59
N GLU A 102 2.83 2.32 10.91
CA GLU A 102 1.77 1.95 11.87
C GLU A 102 0.51 2.76 11.68
N LYS A 103 0.64 4.04 11.31
CA LYS A 103 -0.51 4.91 11.01
C LYS A 103 -1.40 4.37 9.88
N LYS A 104 -0.90 3.43 9.05
CA LYS A 104 -1.69 2.77 7.97
C LYS A 104 -2.33 1.44 8.38
N ARG A 105 -1.89 0.79 9.47
CA ARG A 105 -2.41 -0.54 9.87
C ARG A 105 -3.84 -0.50 10.44
N ASN A 106 -4.34 0.68 10.83
CA ASN A 106 -5.70 0.86 11.36
C ASN A 106 -6.80 1.04 10.30
N MET A 107 -6.52 0.69 9.04
CA MET A 107 -7.49 0.82 7.94
C MET A 107 -8.12 -0.56 7.68
N HIS A 108 -9.24 -0.87 8.33
CA HIS A 108 -10.05 -2.04 8.02
C HIS A 108 -10.84 -1.74 6.74
N PRO A 109 -10.58 -2.42 5.59
CA PRO A 109 -11.49 -2.33 4.47
C PRO A 109 -12.83 -2.96 4.89
N GLU A 110 -13.89 -2.16 4.86
CA GLU A 110 -15.25 -2.65 5.04
C GLU A 110 -15.55 -3.60 3.88
N LEU A 111 -15.51 -4.90 4.14
CA LEU A 111 -15.86 -5.93 3.17
C LEU A 111 -17.37 -5.84 2.93
N LEU A 112 -17.78 -5.11 1.88
CA LEU A 112 -19.14 -5.19 1.35
C LEU A 112 -19.32 -6.57 0.70
N LEU A 113 -19.85 -7.52 1.48
CA LEU A 113 -20.32 -8.80 0.96
C LEU A 113 -21.67 -8.56 0.26
N ASP A 114 -21.65 -8.36 -1.05
CA ASP A 114 -22.88 -8.38 -1.86
C ASP A 114 -23.49 -9.79 -1.79
N SER A 115 -24.65 -9.88 -1.14
CA SER A 115 -25.40 -11.13 -0.97
C SER A 115 -26.14 -11.46 -2.27
N ASN A 116 -25.41 -11.99 -3.27
CA ASN A 116 -26.06 -12.63 -4.41
C ASN A 116 -26.63 -13.98 -3.96
N ILE A 117 -27.94 -13.99 -3.67
CA ILE A 117 -28.74 -15.18 -3.36
C ILE A 117 -28.56 -16.19 -4.49
N VAL A 118 -27.95 -17.33 -4.16
CA VAL A 118 -27.76 -18.47 -5.07
C VAL A 118 -29.12 -19.09 -5.39
N GLN A 119 -29.53 -19.05 -6.67
CA GLN A 119 -30.65 -19.82 -7.18
C GLN A 119 -30.13 -21.21 -7.62
N ILE A 120 -30.56 -22.29 -6.95
CA ILE A 120 -30.37 -23.69 -7.37
C ILE A 120 -31.72 -24.22 -7.93
N PRO A 121 -31.76 -24.99 -9.03
CA PRO A 121 -32.97 -25.15 -9.86
C PRO A 121 -33.92 -26.31 -9.48
N LYS A 122 -35.21 -26.01 -9.71
CA LYS A 122 -36.40 -26.81 -10.15
C LYS A 122 -36.75 -28.19 -9.54
N SER A 123 -37.97 -28.28 -8.97
CA SER A 123 -39.04 -29.22 -9.42
C SER A 123 -40.42 -28.99 -8.75
N THR A 124 -41.41 -28.57 -9.57
CA THR A 124 -42.80 -29.04 -9.75
C THR A 124 -43.87 -29.05 -8.60
N GLU A 125 -44.81 -28.07 -8.70
CA GLU A 125 -46.32 -28.06 -8.65
C GLU A 125 -47.09 -28.65 -7.43
N ASN A 126 -48.08 -27.97 -6.82
CA ASN A 126 -49.45 -27.75 -7.35
C ASN A 126 -50.27 -26.60 -6.67
N SER A 127 -51.01 -25.86 -7.51
CA SER A 127 -52.30 -25.11 -7.41
C SER A 127 -52.87 -24.62 -6.06
N THR A 128 -53.35 -23.37 -5.95
CA THR A 128 -54.73 -22.96 -6.35
C THR A 128 -54.89 -21.44 -6.55
N LEU A 129 -55.86 -21.10 -7.41
CA LEU A 129 -56.04 -19.94 -8.28
C LEU A 129 -57.04 -18.89 -7.75
N GLY A 130 -56.86 -17.62 -8.16
CA GLY A 130 -57.93 -16.60 -8.29
C GLY A 130 -57.42 -15.19 -7.97
N ASN A 131 -57.51 -14.15 -8.81
CA ASN A 131 -58.38 -13.91 -9.98
C ASN A 131 -57.81 -12.78 -10.88
N LYS A 132 -57.89 -13.01 -12.22
CA LYS A 132 -58.46 -12.17 -13.33
C LYS A 132 -57.94 -10.73 -13.51
N SER A 133 -57.69 -10.16 -14.71
CA SER A 133 -58.23 -10.32 -16.09
C SER A 133 -57.34 -9.49 -17.07
N PHE A 134 -56.81 -10.04 -18.18
CA PHE A 134 -57.22 -9.89 -19.62
C PHE A 134 -57.21 -8.44 -20.20
N LYS A 135 -56.50 -8.10 -21.30
CA LYS A 135 -56.65 -8.50 -22.74
C LYS A 135 -55.37 -8.16 -23.55
N GLU A 136 -54.76 -9.01 -24.40
CA GLU A 136 -55.07 -9.36 -25.84
C GLU A 136 -54.79 -8.21 -26.85
N GLN A 137 -54.18 -8.32 -28.05
CA GLN A 137 -53.68 -9.37 -28.98
C GLN A 137 -52.49 -8.78 -29.82
N GLY A 138 -51.53 -9.53 -30.40
CA GLY A 138 -51.58 -10.27 -31.70
C GLY A 138 -51.57 -9.31 -32.91
N GLU A 139 -50.79 -9.38 -33.99
CA GLU A 139 -50.12 -10.42 -34.82
C GLU A 139 -48.97 -9.73 -35.64
N PHE A 140 -47.83 -10.37 -35.99
CA PHE A 140 -47.52 -11.08 -37.27
C PHE A 140 -47.99 -10.31 -38.54
N SER A 141 -47.24 -10.00 -39.62
CA SER A 141 -46.03 -10.55 -40.21
C SER A 141 -45.51 -9.68 -41.40
N LEU A 142 -44.21 -9.84 -41.71
CA LEU A 142 -43.53 -9.95 -43.02
C LEU A 142 -43.85 -9.06 -44.27
N THR A 143 -42.73 -8.61 -44.88
CA THR A 143 -42.39 -8.34 -46.31
C THR A 143 -42.65 -6.98 -46.96
N ASN A 144 -41.52 -6.30 -47.23
CA ASN A 144 -41.03 -5.72 -48.49
C ASN A 144 -42.03 -5.34 -49.61
N LYS A 145 -41.91 -4.08 -50.04
CA LYS A 145 -41.80 -3.69 -51.45
C LYS A 145 -40.81 -2.54 -51.59
#